data_AF-A0A384CM75-F1
#
_entry.id   AF-A0A384CM75-F1
#
_cell.length_a   1.000
_cell.length_b   1.000
_cell.length_c   1.000
_cell.angle_alpha   90.00
_cell.angle_beta   90.00
_cell.angle_gamma   90.00
#
_symmetry.space_group_name_H-M   'P 1'
#
loop_
_entity.id
_entity.type
_entity.pdbx_description
1 polymer ?
#
loop_
_entity_poly.entity_id
_entity_poly.type
_entity_poly.pdbx_seq_one_letter_code
_entity_poly.pdbx_strand_id
1 'polypeptide(L)'
;MNWHLIISVLITVVLKIVGMTLFLLYFPQIFGGSQVNFFPTESYGTVPQTIGSSNVSIVSTESSGTACSRGWYFYQRRCFLLSPFELSWNKSRDSCKTEGSTLAIVDTAEKLKFLQDKTGAEKYFIGLYKQAKNRWRWIDNSIFNGNVTNQHQNFNCVTIGLTKAYDAAPCDISFRWICEKAAI
;
A
#
# COMPACT_ATOMS: atom_id res chain seq x y z
N MET A 1 -2.00 19.43 -56.20
CA MET A 1 -1.86 19.77 -54.77
C MET A 1 -2.80 18.87 -53.99
N ASN A 2 -2.30 18.01 -53.10
CA ASN A 2 -3.08 16.92 -52.52
C ASN A 2 -3.90 17.40 -51.31
N TRP A 3 -5.08 17.95 -51.58
CA TRP A 3 -5.94 18.64 -50.60
C TRP A 3 -6.30 17.77 -49.38
N HIS A 4 -6.45 16.46 -49.57
CA HIS A 4 -6.72 15.50 -48.49
C HIS A 4 -5.58 15.38 -47.47
N LEU A 5 -4.32 15.47 -47.92
CA LEU A 5 -3.17 15.45 -47.02
C LEU A 5 -3.11 16.73 -46.18
N ILE A 6 -3.45 17.87 -46.77
CA ILE A 6 -3.50 19.17 -46.07
C ILE A 6 -4.59 19.14 -44.99
N ILE A 7 -5.79 18.66 -45.32
CA ILE A 7 -6.89 18.53 -44.34
C ILE A 7 -6.49 17.58 -43.20
N SER A 8 -5.87 16.44 -43.52
CA SER A 8 -5.44 15.47 -42.51
C SER A 8 -4.40 16.05 -41.54
N VAL A 9 -3.43 16.80 -42.07
CA VAL A 9 -2.42 17.49 -41.25
C VAL A 9 -3.07 18.58 -40.38
N LEU A 10 -4.00 19.35 -40.92
CA LEU A 10 -4.72 20.38 -40.14
C LEU A 10 -5.54 19.77 -38.99
N ILE A 11 -6.27 18.68 -39.25
CA ILE A 11 -7.07 18.01 -38.21
C ILE A 11 -6.18 17.46 -37.10
N THR A 12 -5.07 16.81 -37.45
CA THR A 12 -4.15 16.24 -36.45
C THR A 12 -3.47 17.31 -35.61
N VAL A 13 -3.10 18.44 -36.21
CA VAL A 13 -2.55 19.61 -35.50
C VAL A 13 -3.60 20.20 -34.54
N VAL A 14 -4.83 20.39 -34.99
CA VAL A 14 -5.92 20.92 -34.15
C VAL A 14 -6.19 19.99 -32.96
N LEU A 15 -6.26 18.67 -33.18
CA LEU A 15 -6.46 17.70 -32.10
C LEU A 15 -5.34 17.74 -31.06
N LYS A 16 -4.09 17.91 -31.49
CA LYS A 16 -2.93 18.02 -30.58
C LYS A 16 -2.96 19.32 -29.78
N ILE A 17 -3.29 20.44 -30.42
CA ILE A 17 -3.41 21.74 -29.74
C ILE A 17 -4.52 21.69 -28.69
N VAL A 18 -5.71 21.18 -29.05
CA VAL A 18 -6.84 21.04 -28.13
C VAL A 18 -6.51 20.08 -26.98
N GLY A 19 -5.84 18.97 -27.25
CA GLY A 19 -5.42 18.03 -26.20
C GLY A 19 -4.40 18.63 -25.22
N MET A 20 -3.42 19.38 -25.74
CA MET A 20 -2.39 20.04 -24.92
C MET A 20 -2.99 21.17 -24.06
N THR A 21 -3.90 21.98 -24.62
CA THR A 21 -4.56 23.04 -23.86
C THR A 21 -5.46 22.47 -22.77
N LEU A 22 -6.22 21.41 -23.06
CA LEU A 22 -7.04 20.72 -22.06
C LEU A 22 -6.16 20.15 -20.94
N PHE A 23 -5.05 19.50 -21.28
CA PHE A 23 -4.11 18.99 -20.29
C PHE A 23 -3.55 20.10 -19.40
N LEU A 24 -3.10 21.23 -19.98
CA LEU A 24 -2.56 22.35 -19.20
C LEU A 24 -3.60 23.07 -18.32
N LEU A 25 -4.88 23.06 -18.70
CA LEU A 25 -5.94 23.67 -17.90
C LEU A 25 -6.41 22.77 -16.75
N TYR A 26 -6.46 21.45 -16.97
CA TYR A 26 -6.95 20.50 -15.96
C TYR A 26 -5.83 19.95 -15.04
N PHE A 27 -4.60 19.82 -15.54
CA PHE A 27 -3.48 19.28 -14.76
C PHE A 27 -3.15 20.08 -13.47
N PRO A 28 -3.19 21.43 -13.46
CA PRO A 28 -2.94 22.21 -12.24
C PRO A 28 -4.02 22.05 -11.16
N GLN A 29 -5.23 21.59 -11.52
CA GLN A 29 -6.30 21.39 -10.55
C GLN A 29 -6.11 20.12 -9.70
N ILE A 30 -5.22 19.21 -10.11
CA ILE A 30 -4.90 17.97 -9.38
C ILE A 30 -3.81 18.22 -8.32
N PHE A 31 -3.01 19.29 -8.43
CA PHE A 31 -1.90 19.62 -7.52
C PHE A 31 -2.03 20.99 -6.82
N GLY A 32 -3.20 21.63 -6.87
CA GLY A 32 -3.45 22.94 -6.28
C GLY A 32 -4.05 22.88 -4.89
N GLY A 33 -3.21 22.83 -3.84
CA GLY A 33 -3.67 23.14 -2.48
C GLY A 33 -2.83 22.58 -1.34
N SER A 34 -1.78 23.29 -0.93
CA SER A 34 -1.28 23.27 0.44
C SER A 34 -0.55 24.58 0.73
N GLN A 35 -1.30 25.60 1.14
CA GLN A 35 -0.75 26.72 1.91
C GLN A 35 -0.37 26.16 3.28
N VAL A 36 0.90 25.82 3.48
CA VAL A 36 1.43 25.54 4.82
C VAL A 36 2.00 26.85 5.34
N ASN A 37 1.20 27.58 6.12
CA ASN A 37 1.70 28.70 6.90
C ASN A 37 2.70 28.15 7.93
N PHE A 38 3.98 28.35 7.65
CA PHE A 38 5.08 28.09 8.56
C PHE A 38 5.06 29.17 9.66
N PHE A 39 4.51 28.84 10.84
CA PHE A 39 4.76 29.59 12.06
C PHE A 39 5.84 28.86 12.86
N PRO A 40 7.03 29.43 13.07
CA PRO A 40 7.97 28.93 14.06
C PRO A 40 7.58 29.49 15.42
N THR A 41 7.13 28.63 16.34
CA THR A 41 7.03 29.01 17.76
C THR A 41 8.26 28.46 18.47
N GLU A 42 9.29 29.31 18.52
CA GLU A 42 10.40 29.21 19.46
C GLU A 42 9.97 29.90 20.76
N SER A 43 9.94 29.17 21.87
CA SER A 43 9.95 29.75 23.21
C SER A 43 10.28 28.66 24.22
N TYR A 44 11.53 28.68 24.68
CA TYR A 44 12.04 27.86 25.78
C TYR A 44 11.38 28.31 27.09
N GLY A 45 10.66 27.40 27.73
CA GLY A 45 10.17 27.54 29.10
C GLY A 45 10.86 26.55 30.01
N THR A 46 11.80 27.02 30.83
CA THR A 46 12.48 26.27 31.88
C THR A 46 11.50 25.86 32.98
N VAL A 47 11.41 24.57 33.30
CA VAL A 47 10.73 24.04 34.49
C VAL A 47 11.77 23.42 35.44
N PRO A 48 11.77 23.73 36.75
CA PRO A 48 12.77 23.21 37.69
C PRO A 48 12.62 21.71 37.94
N GLN A 49 13.75 21.03 38.12
CA GLN A 49 13.82 19.64 38.57
C GLN A 49 13.33 19.54 40.03
N THR A 50 12.31 18.71 40.26
CA THR A 50 12.02 18.13 41.57
C THR A 50 12.11 16.61 41.47
N ILE A 51 13.14 16.08 42.11
CA ILE A 51 13.39 14.66 42.34
C ILE A 51 12.28 14.16 43.27
N GLY A 52 11.32 13.42 42.72
CA GLY A 52 10.30 12.68 43.46
C GLY A 52 10.31 11.24 43.00
N SER A 53 11.04 10.40 43.72
CA SER A 53 11.08 8.96 43.52
C SER A 53 9.71 8.35 43.86
N SER A 54 8.98 7.89 42.85
CA SER A 54 7.83 7.01 43.04
C SER A 54 7.95 5.82 42.09
N ASN A 55 8.01 4.64 42.69
CA ASN A 55 8.07 3.36 42.01
C ASN A 55 6.69 3.08 41.40
N VAL A 56 6.41 3.69 40.26
CA VAL A 56 5.20 3.41 39.49
C VAL A 56 5.46 2.12 38.72
N SER A 57 4.85 1.03 39.19
CA SER A 57 4.67 -0.16 38.35
C SER A 57 3.84 0.26 37.15
N ILE A 58 4.50 0.48 36.00
CA ILE A 58 3.85 0.68 34.71
C ILE A 58 3.18 -0.63 34.39
N VAL A 59 1.96 -0.82 34.90
CA VAL A 59 0.99 -1.69 34.26
C VAL A 59 0.83 -1.10 32.88
N SER A 60 1.33 -1.79 31.88
CA SER A 60 1.09 -1.47 30.48
C SER A 60 -0.40 -1.53 30.27
N THR A 61 -1.08 -0.39 30.40
CA THR A 61 -2.43 -0.20 29.92
C THR A 61 -2.35 -0.56 28.44
N GLU A 62 -2.93 -1.69 28.06
CA GLU A 62 -3.05 -2.04 26.65
C GLU A 62 -3.79 -0.88 25.99
N SER A 63 -3.04 -0.01 25.31
CA SER A 63 -3.62 0.95 24.37
C SER A 63 -4.40 0.10 23.39
N SER A 64 -5.73 0.17 23.46
CA SER A 64 -6.57 -0.41 22.43
C SER A 64 -6.34 0.42 21.18
N GLY A 65 -5.33 0.06 20.40
CA GLY A 65 -4.90 0.88 19.28
C GLY A 65 -6.05 1.12 18.30
N THR A 66 -6.35 2.38 18.05
CA THR A 66 -7.50 2.81 17.22
C THR A 66 -7.07 3.70 16.05
N ALA A 67 -5.79 4.08 15.99
CA ALA A 67 -5.29 4.99 14.98
C ALA A 67 -4.23 4.35 14.07
N CYS A 68 -4.16 4.83 12.82
CA CYS A 68 -3.12 4.50 11.87
C CYS A 68 -2.38 5.76 11.42
N SER A 69 -1.11 5.61 11.04
CA SER A 69 -0.36 6.69 10.40
C SER A 69 -1.04 7.16 9.12
N ARG A 70 -0.81 8.42 8.72
CA ARG A 70 -1.35 8.97 7.47
C ARG A 70 -0.98 8.08 6.28
N GLY A 71 -1.96 7.80 5.42
CA GLY A 71 -1.78 6.93 4.24
C GLY A 71 -2.01 5.44 4.51
N TRP A 72 -2.28 5.04 5.75
CA TRP A 72 -2.62 3.67 6.11
C TRP A 72 -4.12 3.53 6.37
N TYR A 73 -4.70 2.42 5.94
CA TYR A 73 -6.10 2.09 6.20
C TYR A 73 -6.25 1.30 7.50
N PHE A 74 -7.11 1.76 8.40
CA PHE A 74 -7.45 1.04 9.63
C PHE A 74 -8.50 -0.05 9.37
N TYR A 75 -8.25 -1.25 9.88
CA TYR A 75 -9.22 -2.33 9.95
C TYR A 75 -8.88 -3.29 11.09
N GLN A 76 -9.83 -3.54 11.99
CA GLN A 76 -9.70 -4.50 13.11
C GLN A 76 -8.38 -4.39 13.90
N ARG A 77 -8.04 -3.18 14.38
CA ARG A 77 -6.78 -2.90 15.13
C ARG A 77 -5.49 -3.14 14.35
N ARG A 78 -5.57 -3.20 13.02
CA ARG A 78 -4.45 -3.31 12.11
C ARG A 78 -4.49 -2.17 11.10
N CYS A 79 -3.30 -1.80 10.63
CA CYS A 79 -3.10 -0.75 9.65
C CYS A 79 -2.54 -1.36 8.37
N PHE A 80 -3.08 -0.97 7.22
CA PHE A 80 -2.68 -1.49 5.91
C PHE A 80 -2.18 -0.38 4.98
N LEU A 81 -1.02 -0.56 4.37
CA LEU A 81 -0.49 0.33 3.34
C LEU A 81 -0.51 -0.39 2.00
N LEU A 82 -1.23 0.16 1.03
CA LEU A 82 -1.22 -0.33 -0.34
C LEU A 82 -0.18 0.47 -1.13
N SER A 83 0.86 -0.20 -1.62
CA SER A 83 1.90 0.46 -2.39
C SER A 83 1.40 0.89 -3.77
N PRO A 84 1.70 2.12 -4.22
CA PRO A 84 1.46 2.53 -5.60
C PRO A 84 2.56 2.06 -6.55
N PHE A 85 3.66 1.50 -6.03
CA PHE A 85 4.82 1.04 -6.79
C PHE A 85 4.82 -0.48 -6.92
N GLU A 86 5.67 -1.00 -7.81
CA GLU A 86 5.80 -2.43 -8.04
C GLU A 86 7.21 -2.93 -7.73
N LEU A 87 7.30 -4.05 -7.03
CA LEU A 87 8.54 -4.70 -6.63
C LEU A 87 8.37 -6.22 -6.62
N SER A 88 9.46 -6.96 -6.82
CA SER A 88 9.51 -8.41 -6.55
C SER A 88 9.15 -8.71 -5.10
N TRP A 89 8.59 -9.87 -4.80
CA TRP A 89 8.07 -10.21 -3.46
C TRP A 89 9.08 -9.99 -2.32
N ASN A 90 10.34 -10.37 -2.53
CA ASN A 90 11.40 -10.17 -1.53
C ASN A 90 11.68 -8.68 -1.26
N LYS A 91 11.75 -7.86 -2.31
CA LYS A 91 11.93 -6.40 -2.19
C LYS A 91 10.71 -5.74 -1.53
N SER A 92 9.50 -6.20 -1.84
CA SER A 92 8.26 -5.74 -1.20
C SER A 92 8.26 -6.04 0.30
N ARG A 93 8.67 -7.25 0.70
CA ARG A 93 8.86 -7.62 2.10
C ARG A 93 9.84 -6.69 2.81
N ASP A 94 10.97 -6.39 2.19
CA ASP A 94 11.99 -5.55 2.80
C ASP A 94 11.59 -4.06 2.84
N SER A 95 10.77 -3.60 1.88
CA SER A 95 10.10 -2.30 1.95
C SER A 95 9.14 -2.23 3.15
N CYS A 96 8.29 -3.23 3.39
CA CYS A 96 7.43 -3.22 4.57
C CYS A 96 8.23 -3.19 5.88
N LYS A 97 9.36 -3.90 5.96
CA LYS A 97 10.24 -3.85 7.14
C LYS A 97 10.77 -2.44 7.42
N THR A 98 11.12 -1.70 6.36
CA THR A 98 11.60 -0.30 6.47
C THR A 98 10.54 0.61 7.10
N GLU A 99 9.25 0.31 6.86
CA GLU A 99 8.09 0.99 7.43
C GLU A 99 7.67 0.49 8.84
N GLY A 100 8.49 -0.35 9.47
CA GLY A 100 8.17 -0.98 10.76
C GLY A 100 6.97 -1.93 10.68
N SER A 101 6.83 -2.63 9.55
CA SER A 101 5.67 -3.45 9.22
C SER A 101 6.08 -4.76 8.53
N THR A 102 5.09 -5.60 8.19
CA THR A 102 5.31 -6.83 7.41
C THR A 102 4.46 -6.82 6.15
N LEU A 103 4.67 -7.74 5.21
CA LEU A 103 3.62 -8.00 4.21
C LEU A 103 2.34 -8.45 4.92
N ALA A 104 1.18 -8.11 4.35
CA ALA A 104 -0.11 -8.37 4.98
C ALA A 104 -0.41 -9.87 5.10
N ILE A 105 -0.88 -10.30 6.28
CA ILE A 105 -1.35 -11.66 6.56
C ILE A 105 -2.86 -11.65 6.39
N VAL A 106 -3.39 -12.17 5.29
CA VAL A 106 -4.82 -12.07 4.94
C VAL A 106 -5.50 -13.40 5.26
N ASP A 107 -5.58 -13.73 6.55
CA ASP A 107 -5.97 -15.04 7.06
C ASP A 107 -7.48 -15.21 7.27
N THR A 108 -8.25 -14.13 7.15
CA THR A 108 -9.72 -14.16 7.25
C THR A 108 -10.42 -13.67 5.98
N ALA A 109 -11.64 -14.13 5.77
CA ALA A 109 -12.45 -13.74 4.61
C ALA A 109 -12.84 -12.25 4.66
N GLU A 110 -13.09 -11.73 5.85
CA GLU A 110 -13.45 -10.34 6.08
C GLU A 110 -12.28 -9.40 5.76
N LYS A 111 -11.07 -9.79 6.14
CA LYS A 111 -9.83 -9.05 5.83
C LYS A 111 -9.53 -9.09 4.33
N LEU A 112 -9.73 -10.24 3.68
CA LEU A 112 -9.63 -10.35 2.22
C LEU A 112 -10.60 -9.41 1.52
N LYS A 113 -11.87 -9.42 1.93
CA LYS A 113 -12.91 -8.54 1.36
C LYS A 113 -12.56 -7.08 1.55
N PHE A 114 -12.18 -6.68 2.76
CA PHE A 114 -11.75 -5.31 3.07
C PHE A 114 -10.63 -4.83 2.15
N LEU A 115 -9.59 -5.64 1.94
CA LEU A 115 -8.48 -5.27 1.05
C LEU A 115 -8.90 -5.26 -0.42
N GLN A 116 -9.72 -6.22 -0.86
CA GLN A 116 -10.23 -6.25 -2.24
C GLN A 116 -11.05 -5.00 -2.60
N ASP A 117 -11.72 -4.38 -1.63
CA ASP A 117 -12.46 -3.13 -1.84
C ASP A 117 -11.53 -1.90 -1.98
N LYS A 118 -10.22 -2.05 -1.71
CA LYS A 118 -9.20 -0.99 -1.83
C LYS A 118 -8.22 -1.21 -2.97
N THR A 119 -8.08 -2.43 -3.49
CA THR A 119 -7.05 -2.78 -4.48
C THR A 119 -7.37 -2.30 -5.90
N GLY A 120 -8.64 -2.03 -6.22
CA GLY A 120 -9.04 -1.69 -7.60
C GLY A 120 -8.73 -2.83 -8.57
N ALA A 121 -8.22 -2.50 -9.76
CA ALA A 121 -7.91 -3.45 -10.84
C ALA A 121 -6.46 -3.97 -10.83
N GLU A 122 -5.76 -3.85 -9.70
CA GLU A 122 -4.32 -4.13 -9.61
C GLU A 122 -4.04 -5.41 -8.80
N LYS A 123 -2.89 -6.05 -9.05
CA LYS A 123 -2.42 -7.19 -8.27
C LYS A 123 -1.47 -6.74 -7.17
N TYR A 124 -1.67 -7.26 -5.96
CA TYR A 124 -0.82 -6.95 -4.81
C TYR A 124 -0.29 -8.20 -4.16
N PHE A 125 1.03 -8.27 -3.99
CA PHE A 125 1.66 -9.24 -3.12
C PHE A 125 1.21 -9.10 -1.66
N ILE A 126 1.02 -10.25 -1.04
CA ILE A 126 0.73 -10.40 0.39
C ILE A 126 1.74 -11.36 1.03
N GLY A 127 1.66 -11.51 2.34
CA GLY A 127 2.56 -12.34 3.16
C GLY A 127 2.30 -13.85 3.05
N LEU A 128 1.82 -14.35 1.91
CA LEU A 128 1.57 -15.77 1.65
C LEU A 128 2.55 -16.29 0.60
N TYR A 129 3.25 -17.38 0.93
CA TYR A 129 4.24 -17.99 0.07
C TYR A 129 4.27 -19.52 0.23
N LYS A 130 4.83 -20.21 -0.75
CA LYS A 130 5.00 -21.66 -0.77
C LYS A 130 6.33 -22.02 -0.11
N GLN A 131 6.28 -22.71 1.03
CA GLN A 131 7.46 -23.24 1.71
C GLN A 131 7.98 -24.52 1.05
N ALA A 132 9.18 -24.95 1.46
CA ALA A 132 9.71 -26.28 1.18
C ALA A 132 8.64 -27.35 1.53
N LYS A 133 8.50 -28.36 0.66
CA LYS A 133 7.41 -29.37 0.66
C LYS A 133 6.07 -28.92 0.06
N ASN A 134 6.06 -27.89 -0.80
CA ASN A 134 4.87 -27.47 -1.57
C ASN A 134 3.65 -27.05 -0.71
N ARG A 135 3.88 -26.53 0.50
CA ARG A 135 2.81 -26.07 1.41
C ARG A 135 2.77 -24.55 1.48
N TRP A 136 1.57 -23.98 1.34
CA TRP A 136 1.34 -22.54 1.51
C TRP A 136 1.37 -22.16 3.00
N ARG A 137 2.12 -21.11 3.33
CA ARG A 137 2.22 -20.56 4.68
C ARG A 137 2.29 -19.04 4.68
N TRP A 138 1.77 -18.48 5.76
CA TRP A 138 1.97 -17.07 6.06
C TRP A 138 3.40 -16.81 6.55
N ILE A 139 3.85 -15.57 6.42
CA ILE A 139 5.19 -15.12 6.86
C ILE A 139 5.44 -15.26 8.37
N ASP A 140 4.39 -15.42 9.19
CA ASP A 140 4.46 -15.72 10.63
C ASP A 140 4.51 -17.23 10.92
N ASN A 141 4.64 -18.06 9.88
CA ASN A 141 4.61 -19.52 9.90
C ASN A 141 3.25 -20.17 10.20
N SER A 142 2.17 -19.39 10.35
CA SER A 142 0.82 -19.95 10.48
C SER A 142 0.37 -20.65 9.18
N ILE A 143 -0.56 -21.60 9.33
CA ILE A 143 -1.03 -22.45 8.23
C ILE A 143 -2.06 -21.68 7.40
N PHE A 144 -1.95 -21.77 6.08
CA PHE A 144 -2.98 -21.28 5.18
C PHE A 144 -4.11 -22.30 5.05
N ASN A 145 -5.33 -21.91 5.39
CA ASN A 145 -6.53 -22.76 5.35
C ASN A 145 -7.46 -22.45 4.16
N GLY A 146 -7.02 -21.64 3.19
CA GLY A 146 -7.81 -21.27 2.02
C GLY A 146 -7.46 -22.06 0.76
N ASN A 147 -7.91 -21.55 -0.39
CA ASN A 147 -7.56 -22.07 -1.71
C ASN A 147 -6.73 -21.05 -2.49
N VAL A 148 -5.66 -21.51 -3.14
CA VAL A 148 -4.85 -20.70 -4.06
C VAL A 148 -5.17 -21.11 -5.50
N THR A 149 -5.55 -20.14 -6.33
CA THR A 149 -5.85 -20.30 -7.76
C THR A 149 -4.62 -20.06 -8.63
N ASN A 150 -4.71 -20.37 -9.93
CA ASN A 150 -3.66 -20.11 -10.92
C ASN A 150 -2.29 -20.73 -10.56
N GLN A 151 -2.30 -21.92 -9.98
CA GLN A 151 -1.08 -22.60 -9.54
C GLN A 151 -0.30 -23.16 -10.74
N HIS A 152 0.95 -22.71 -10.88
CA HIS A 152 1.90 -23.20 -11.87
C HIS A 152 3.23 -23.60 -11.18
N GLN A 153 4.08 -24.32 -11.92
CA GLN A 153 5.44 -24.59 -11.48
C GLN A 153 6.18 -23.25 -11.23
N ASN A 154 6.92 -23.16 -10.13
CA ASN A 154 7.68 -21.97 -9.70
C ASN A 154 6.84 -20.76 -9.26
N PHE A 155 5.51 -20.85 -9.23
CA PHE A 155 4.66 -19.80 -8.66
C PHE A 155 4.56 -20.03 -7.16
N ASN A 156 5.52 -19.46 -6.44
CA ASN A 156 5.72 -19.67 -5.00
C ASN A 156 5.27 -18.49 -4.13
N CYS A 157 4.73 -17.43 -4.73
CA CYS A 157 4.20 -16.26 -4.02
C CYS A 157 2.72 -16.07 -4.37
N VAL A 158 2.02 -15.20 -3.65
CA VAL A 158 0.59 -14.96 -3.86
C VAL A 158 0.27 -13.49 -3.99
N THR A 159 -0.64 -13.20 -4.92
CA THR A 159 -1.27 -11.88 -5.08
C THR A 159 -2.78 -11.92 -4.81
N ILE A 160 -3.34 -10.80 -4.37
CA ILE A 160 -4.79 -10.53 -4.35
C ILE A 160 -5.11 -9.26 -5.14
N GLY A 161 -6.39 -8.98 -5.39
CA GLY A 161 -6.87 -7.68 -5.88
C GLY A 161 -7.65 -7.79 -7.18
N LEU A 162 -6.96 -7.78 -8.33
CA LEU A 162 -7.55 -7.92 -9.68
C LEU A 162 -8.62 -9.02 -9.75
N THR A 163 -8.40 -10.14 -9.07
CA THR A 163 -9.39 -11.21 -8.90
C THR A 163 -9.91 -11.23 -7.46
N LYS A 164 -11.03 -11.93 -7.25
CA LYS A 164 -11.59 -12.16 -5.91
C LYS A 164 -10.91 -13.33 -5.15
N ALA A 165 -9.77 -13.83 -5.62
CA ALA A 165 -9.10 -15.01 -5.10
C ALA A 165 -7.66 -14.73 -4.64
N TYR A 166 -7.05 -15.73 -4.00
CA TYR A 166 -5.60 -15.81 -3.77
C TYR A 166 -4.95 -16.41 -5.01
N ASP A 167 -4.30 -15.60 -5.84
CA ASP A 167 -3.67 -16.07 -7.06
C ASP A 167 -2.19 -16.38 -6.84
N ALA A 168 -1.75 -17.58 -7.19
CA ALA A 168 -0.33 -17.89 -7.24
C ALA A 168 0.37 -17.02 -8.29
N ALA A 169 1.57 -16.59 -7.96
CA ALA A 169 2.36 -15.67 -8.76
C ALA A 169 3.86 -16.01 -8.67
N PRO A 170 4.63 -15.72 -9.73
CA PRO A 170 6.09 -15.77 -9.68
C PRO A 170 6.62 -14.69 -8.73
N CYS A 171 7.54 -15.06 -7.84
CA CYS A 171 8.04 -14.16 -6.80
C CYS A 171 8.95 -13.04 -7.34
N ASP A 172 9.60 -13.27 -8.47
CA ASP A 172 10.59 -12.36 -9.05
C ASP A 172 9.98 -11.30 -9.98
N ILE A 173 8.70 -11.46 -10.35
CA ILE A 173 7.95 -10.45 -11.09
C ILE A 173 7.51 -9.34 -10.14
N SER A 174 7.58 -8.11 -10.65
CA SER A 174 7.14 -6.94 -9.91
C SER A 174 5.61 -6.86 -9.91
N PHE A 175 5.03 -6.77 -8.71
CA PHE A 175 3.64 -6.38 -8.50
C PHE A 175 3.61 -5.34 -7.39
N ARG A 176 2.46 -4.69 -7.22
CA ARG A 176 2.22 -3.88 -6.02
C ARG A 176 2.24 -4.77 -4.78
N TRP A 177 2.23 -4.19 -3.59
CA TRP A 177 2.23 -4.97 -2.35
C TRP A 177 1.44 -4.28 -1.26
N ILE A 178 1.01 -5.07 -0.27
CA ILE A 178 0.30 -4.58 0.91
C ILE A 178 1.15 -4.83 2.14
N CYS A 179 1.46 -3.78 2.88
CA CYS A 179 2.08 -3.87 4.19
C CYS A 179 1.02 -3.84 5.31
N GLU A 180 1.37 -4.41 6.46
CA GLU A 180 0.52 -4.49 7.64
C GLU A 180 1.31 -4.28 8.94
N LYS A 181 0.75 -3.50 9.86
CA LYS A 181 1.23 -3.36 11.24
C LYS A 181 0.08 -3.19 12.25
N ALA A 182 0.38 -3.25 13.54
CA ALA A 182 -0.61 -2.97 14.58
C ALA A 182 -1.03 -1.50 14.56
N ALA A 183 -2.28 -1.23 14.91
CA ALA A 183 -2.75 0.13 15.19
C ALA A 183 -2.14 0.68 16.49
N ILE A 184 -2.07 2.01 16.58
CA ILE A 184 -1.49 2.79 17.70
C ILE A 184 -2.59 3.14 18.70
#